data_AF-A0A538NPE2-F1
#
_entry.id   AF-A0A538NPE2-F1
#
_cell.length_a   1.000
_cell.length_b   1.000
_cell.length_c   1.000
_cell.angle_alpha   90.00
_cell.angle_beta   90.00
_cell.angle_gamma   90.00
#
_symmetry.space_group_name_H-M   'P 1'
#
loop_
_entity.id
_entity.type
_entity.pdbx_description
1 polymer ?
#
loop_
_entity_poly.entity_id
_entity_poly.type
_entity_poly.pdbx_seq_one_letter_code
_entity_poly.pdbx_strand_id
1 'polypeptide(L)' 'MAKDVVEIPVPVLSSIETLDELQDWLTAHNPGILAELREARREDLAGGFKVWEPRHVKWPTESK' A
#
# COMPACT_ATOMS: atom_id res chain seq x y z
N MET A 1 19.32 0.62 7.41
CA MET A 1 18.38 1.42 6.60
C MET A 1 17.72 0.48 5.62
N ALA A 2 16.43 0.18 5.81
CA ALA A 2 15.58 -0.62 4.92
C ALA A 2 14.17 -0.73 5.56
N LYS A 3 13.43 0.36 5.66
CA LYS A 3 12.06 0.36 6.20
C LYS A 3 11.10 1.20 5.35
N ASP A 4 11.33 1.23 4.04
CA ASP A 4 10.48 1.97 3.09
C ASP A 4 9.95 1.04 1.97
N VAL A 5 10.06 -0.28 2.17
CA VAL A 5 9.73 -1.27 1.14
C VAL A 5 8.39 -1.89 1.46
N VAL A 6 7.40 -1.62 0.62
CA VAL A 6 6.14 -2.36 0.56
C VAL A 6 6.32 -3.50 -0.43
N GLU A 7 6.26 -4.74 0.05
CA GLU A 7 6.42 -5.92 -0.80
C GLU A 7 5.09 -6.25 -1.48
N ILE A 8 4.86 -5.72 -2.69
CA ILE A 8 3.68 -6.03 -3.50
C ILE A 8 4.00 -7.26 -4.37
N PRO A 9 3.11 -8.26 -4.48
CA PRO A 9 3.33 -9.40 -5.35
C PRO A 9 3.56 -8.95 -6.80
N VAL A 10 4.66 -9.38 -7.41
CA VAL A 10 4.98 -9.13 -8.82
C VAL A 10 3.83 -9.47 -9.78
N PRO A 11 3.09 -10.60 -9.66
CA PRO A 11 1.98 -10.87 -10.58
C PRO A 11 0.86 -9.82 -10.46
N VAL A 12 0.58 -9.32 -9.26
CA VAL A 12 -0.41 -8.26 -9.05
C VAL A 12 0.08 -6.96 -9.67
N LEU A 13 1.32 -6.55 -9.39
CA LEU A 13 1.91 -5.34 -9.98
C LEU A 13 2.00 -5.42 -11.51
N SER A 14 2.18 -6.62 -12.06
CA SER A 14 2.25 -6.86 -13.51
C SER A 14 0.89 -6.96 -14.19
N SER A 15 -0.16 -7.31 -13.43
CA SER A 15 -1.55 -7.37 -13.93
C SER A 15 -2.25 -6.01 -13.91
N ILE A 16 -1.74 -5.06 -13.13
CA ILE A 16 -2.31 -3.72 -13.00
C ILE A 16 -1.75 -2.83 -14.11
N GLU A 17 -2.64 -2.23 -14.89
CA GLU A 17 -2.26 -1.28 -15.95
C GLU A 17 -2.35 0.17 -15.46
N THR A 18 -3.18 0.44 -14.45
CA THR A 18 -3.45 1.78 -13.94
C THR A 18 -3.28 1.92 -12.42
N LEU A 19 -2.95 3.13 -11.96
CA LEU A 19 -2.87 3.45 -10.53
C LEU A 19 -4.20 3.26 -9.80
N ASP A 20 -5.32 3.36 -10.51
CA ASP A 20 -6.66 3.17 -9.97
C ASP A 20 -6.92 1.69 -9.64
N GLU A 21 -6.53 0.78 -10.53
CA GLU A 21 -6.61 -0.68 -10.30
C GLU A 21 -5.73 -1.13 -9.13
N LEU A 22 -4.53 -0.54 -8.97
CA LEU A 22 -3.70 -0.80 -7.79
C LEU A 22 -4.41 -0.34 -6.53
N GLN A 23 -5.04 0.84 -6.58
CA GLN A 23 -5.76 1.38 -5.43
C GLN A 23 -6.98 0.53 -5.08
N ASP A 24 -7.73 0.07 -6.07
CA ASP A 24 -8.89 -0.81 -5.89
C ASP A 24 -8.46 -2.16 -5.29
N TRP A 25 -7.43 -2.80 -5.86
CA TRP A 25 -6.89 -4.05 -5.33
C TRP A 25 -6.37 -3.92 -3.90
N LEU A 26 -5.60 -2.86 -3.61
CA LEU A 26 -5.13 -2.59 -2.25
C LEU A 26 -6.30 -2.32 -1.30
N THR A 27 -7.37 -1.66 -1.75
CA THR A 27 -8.59 -1.43 -0.95
C THR A 27 -9.34 -2.72 -0.68
N ALA A 28 -9.43 -3.61 -1.67
CA ALA A 28 -10.13 -4.88 -1.59
C ALA A 28 -9.41 -5.90 -0.68
N HIS A 29 -8.08 -5.95 -0.73
CA HIS A 29 -7.30 -6.94 0.00
C HIS A 29 -6.75 -6.44 1.35
N ASN A 30 -6.39 -5.15 1.46
CA ASN A 30 -5.83 -4.58 2.69
C ASN A 30 -6.25 -3.10 2.86
N PRO A 31 -7.53 -2.83 3.21
CA PRO A 31 -8.02 -1.46 3.36
C PRO A 31 -7.30 -0.68 4.47
N GLY A 32 -6.70 -1.37 5.45
CA GLY A 32 -5.92 -0.77 6.53
C GLY A 32 -4.68 -0.02 6.04
N ILE A 33 -3.96 -0.58 5.06
CA ILE A 33 -2.76 0.06 4.49
C ILE A 33 -3.12 1.35 3.77
N LEU A 34 -4.22 1.31 3.03
CA LEU A 34 -4.68 2.46 2.26
C LEU A 34 -5.18 3.57 3.18
N ALA A 35 -5.81 3.22 4.30
CA ALA A 35 -6.18 4.15 5.35
C ALA A 35 -4.93 4.80 5.98
N GLU A 36 -3.91 4.01 6.34
CA GLU A 36 -2.65 4.53 6.91
C GLU A 36 -1.89 5.41 5.90
N LEU A 37 -1.82 5.03 4.62
CA LEU A 37 -1.24 5.83 3.54
C LEU A 37 -1.98 7.16 3.33
N ARG A 38 -3.32 7.12 3.31
CA ARG A 38 -4.15 8.33 3.17
C ARG A 38 -4.01 9.24 4.39
N GLU A 39 -3.91 8.68 5.58
CA GLU A 39 -3.68 9.44 6.82
C GLU A 39 -2.30 10.10 6.81
N ALA A 40 -1.25 9.35 6.49
CA ALA A 40 0.10 9.88 6.35
C ALA A 40 0.16 11.01 5.30
N ARG A 41 -0.49 10.83 4.14
CA ARG A 41 -0.60 11.87 3.11
C ARG A 41 -1.39 13.10 3.58
N ARG A 42 -2.43 12.90 4.38
CA ARG A 42 -3.21 14.02 4.95
C ARG A 42 -2.38 14.82 5.95
N GLU A 43 -1.63 14.14 6.82
CA GLU A 43 -0.73 14.77 7.79
C GLU A 43 0.43 15.49 7.10
N ASP A 44 0.98 14.91 6.03
CA ASP A 44 1.99 15.54 5.17
C ASP A 44 1.48 16.86 4.56
N LEU A 45 0.27 16.84 3.97
CA LEU A 45 -0.39 18.03 3.44
C LEU A 45 -0.71 19.08 4.52
N ALA A 46 -0.96 18.63 5.76
CA ALA A 46 -1.17 19.50 6.91
C ALA A 46 0.14 20.05 7.52
N GLY A 47 1.31 19.64 6.98
CA GLY A 47 2.63 20.08 7.44
C GLY A 47 3.19 19.29 8.63
N GLY A 48 2.54 18.19 9.02
CA GLY A 48 2.90 17.36 10.18
C GLY A 48 3.85 16.19 9.87
N PHE A 49 4.15 15.92 8.59
CA PHE A 49 4.98 14.81 8.09
C PHE A 49 4.97 13.57 9.00
N LYS A 50 3.90 12.77 8.94
CA LYS A 50 3.86 11.49 9.62
C LYS A 50 4.60 10.45 8.77
N VAL A 51 5.76 10.02 9.24
CA VAL A 51 6.50 8.90 8.64
C VAL A 51 5.58 7.69 8.63
N TRP A 52 5.17 7.28 7.44
CA TRP A 52 4.41 6.05 7.28
C TRP A 52 5.38 4.88 7.36
N GLU A 53 5.28 4.06 8.42
CA GLU A 53 6.07 2.83 8.52
C GLU A 53 5.35 1.72 7.76
N PRO A 54 5.87 1.27 6.59
CA PRO A 54 5.25 0.21 5.83
C PRO A 54 5.24 -1.07 6.68
N ARG A 55 4.04 -1.58 6.90
CA ARG A 55 3.86 -2.84 7.61
C ARG A 55 4.01 -3.97 6.62
N HIS A 56 4.81 -4.97 6.99
CA HIS A 56 4.92 -6.20 6.22
C HIS A 56 3.59 -6.94 6.32
N VAL A 57 2.74 -6.78 5.31
CA VAL A 57 1.46 -7.46 5.19
C VAL A 57 1.65 -8.79 4.49
N LYS A 58 1.00 -9.81 5.05
CA LYS A 58 0.80 -11.07 4.35
C LYS A 58 -0.30 -10.85 3.32
N TRP A 59 0.09 -10.62 2.08
CA TRP A 59 -0.86 -10.62 0.97
C TRP A 59 -1.46 -12.01 0.82
N PRO A 60 -2.75 -12.13 0.52
CA PRO A 60 -3.30 -13.37 -0.02
C PRO A 60 -2.76 -13.50 -1.44
N THR A 61 -1.50 -13.92 -1.58
CA THR A 61 -1.02 -14.46 -2.85
C THR A 61 -1.68 -15.82 -2.96
N GLU A 62 -2.77 -15.89 -3.73
CA GLU A 62 -3.30 -17.17 -4.17
C GLU A 62 -2.16 -17.92 -4.88
N SER A 63 -1.68 -18.95 -4.22
CA SER A 63 -1.09 -20.10 -4.88
C SER A 63 -1.81 -21.29 -4.30
N LYS A 64 -2.93 -21.63 -4.93
CA LYS A 64 -3.39 -23.01 -4.97
C LYS A 64 -3.85 -23.35 -6.37
#